data_AF-C5R7Y6-F1
#
_entry.id   AF-C5R7Y6-F1
#
_cell.length_a   1.000
_cell.length_b   1.000
_cell.length_c   1.000
_cell.angle_alpha   90.00
_cell.angle_beta   90.00
_cell.angle_gamma   90.00
#
_symmetry.space_group_name_H-M   'P 1'
#
loop_
_entity.id
_entity.type
_entity.pdbx_description
1 polymer ?
#
loop_
_entity_poly.entity_id
_entity_poly.type
_entity_poly.pdbx_seq_one_letter_code
_entity_poly.pdbx_strand_id
1 'polypeptide(L)'
;MLTVIKQYEDRDVIIYDYYIENRQNVYADMGHITVKSMGGFATWRAVNDKNEKYLKQALTALVMKRNQNGGVYPDMIKVLLGDKRESTK
;
A
#
# COMPACT_ATOMS: atom_id res chain seq x y z
N MET A 1 -8.69 -9.28 1.79
CA MET A 1 -8.64 -7.88 1.32
C MET A 1 -7.30 -7.29 1.78
N LEU A 2 -6.63 -6.49 0.95
CA LEU A 2 -5.48 -5.68 1.33
C LEU A 2 -5.96 -4.28 1.68
N THR A 3 -5.59 -3.79 2.85
CA THR A 3 -5.89 -2.42 3.30
C THR A 3 -4.62 -1.61 3.26
N VAL A 4 -4.72 -0.38 2.75
CA VAL A 4 -3.69 0.65 2.83
C VAL A 4 -4.31 1.83 3.57
N ILE A 5 -3.69 2.27 4.66
CA ILE A 5 -4.26 3.30 5.55
C ILE A 5 -3.19 4.32 5.92
N LYS A 6 -3.55 5.61 5.84
CA LYS A 6 -2.71 6.72 6.25
C LYS A 6 -2.58 6.72 7.77
N GLN A 7 -1.34 6.72 8.26
CA GLN A 7 -1.03 6.84 9.68
C GLN A 7 -0.68 8.28 10.05
N TYR A 8 -0.01 8.97 9.14
CA TYR A 8 0.53 10.29 9.39
C TYR A 8 0.69 11.06 8.07
N GLU A 9 0.48 12.37 8.13
CA GLU A 9 0.72 13.30 7.03
C GLU A 9 1.21 14.62 7.59
N ASP A 10 2.31 15.12 7.01
CA ASP A 10 2.76 16.49 7.18
C ASP A 10 3.12 17.11 5.83
N ARG A 11 3.82 18.24 5.87
CA ARG A 11 4.20 18.99 4.65
C ARG A 11 5.16 18.22 3.75
N ASP A 12 5.94 17.31 4.31
CA ASP A 12 7.07 16.68 3.64
C ASP A 12 6.83 15.19 3.37
N VAL A 13 6.01 14.53 4.19
CA VAL A 13 5.77 13.09 4.10
C VAL A 13 4.32 12.69 4.33
N ILE A 14 3.92 11.61 3.66
CA ILE A 14 2.71 10.85 3.98
C ILE A 14 3.12 9.42 4.29
N ILE A 15 2.75 8.92 5.47
CA ILE A 15 3.06 7.57 5.92
C ILE A 15 1.79 6.74 5.85
N TYR A 16 1.92 5.59 5.19
CA TYR A 16 0.89 4.58 5.08
C TYR A 16 1.37 3.26 5.68
N ASP A 17 0.44 2.55 6.31
CA ASP A 17 0.57 1.13 6.55
C ASP A 17 -0.22 0.35 5.52
N TYR A 18 0.24 -0.86 5.21
CA TYR A 18 -0.53 -1.84 4.47
C TYR A 18 -0.54 -3.19 5.18
N TYR A 19 -1.69 -3.86 5.17
CA TYR A 19 -1.87 -5.17 5.79
C TYR A 19 -3.06 -5.92 5.17
N ILE A 20 -3.10 -7.23 5.36
CA ILE A 20 -4.28 -8.04 5.01
C ILE A 20 -5.33 -7.92 6.13
N GLU A 21 -6.60 -7.70 5.77
CA GLU A 21 -7.71 -7.64 6.75
C GLU A 21 -7.64 -8.80 7.75
N ASN A 22 -7.95 -8.49 9.03
CA ASN A 22 -7.82 -9.38 10.18
C ASN A 22 -6.38 -9.74 10.60
N ARG A 23 -5.36 -9.11 10.01
CA ARG A 23 -3.95 -9.25 10.40
C ARG A 23 -3.29 -7.95 10.86
N GLN A 24 -4.09 -6.90 11.11
CA GLN A 24 -3.59 -5.58 11.50
C GLN A 24 -2.75 -5.56 12.78
N ASN A 25 -2.95 -6.52 13.70
CA ASN A 25 -2.24 -6.57 14.98
C ASN A 25 -0.98 -7.45 14.92
N VAL A 26 -0.63 -7.98 13.75
CA VAL A 26 0.54 -8.83 13.56
C VAL A 26 1.61 -7.99 12.88
N TYR A 27 2.65 -7.62 13.63
CA TYR A 27 3.79 -6.86 13.11
C TYR A 27 4.38 -7.49 11.83
N ALA A 28 4.43 -8.83 11.76
CA ALA A 28 4.94 -9.55 10.60
C ALA A 28 4.08 -9.41 9.33
N ASP A 29 2.81 -9.01 9.44
CA ASP A 29 1.86 -8.85 8.33
C ASP A 29 1.61 -7.37 7.95
N MET A 30 2.30 -6.45 8.61
CA MET A 30 2.23 -5.01 8.35
C MET A 30 3.49 -4.53 7.62
N GLY A 31 3.30 -3.77 6.56
CA GLY A 31 4.38 -3.03 5.93
C GLY A 31 4.07 -1.54 5.87
N HIS A 32 5.07 -0.74 5.55
CA HIS A 32 5.03 0.71 5.60
C HIS A 32 5.42 1.31 4.25
N ILE A 33 4.75 2.39 3.86
CA ILE A 33 5.04 3.17 2.66
C ILE A 33 5.11 4.63 3.07
N THR A 34 6.25 5.28 2.82
CA THR A 34 6.43 6.72 2.99
C THR A 34 6.48 7.37 1.61
N VAL A 35 5.52 8.25 1.34
CA VAL A 35 5.51 9.13 0.18
C VAL A 35 6.21 10.43 0.55
N LYS A 36 7.17 10.88 -0.26
CA LYS A 36 7.85 12.17 -0.04
C LYS A 36 7.24 13.26 -0.91
N SER A 37 7.15 14.48 -0.38
CA SER A 37 6.63 15.67 -1.10
C SER A 37 7.42 15.98 -2.37
N MET A 38 8.74 15.78 -2.35
CA MET A 38 9.63 15.91 -3.52
C MET A 38 9.48 14.78 -4.55
N GLY A 39 8.61 13.81 -4.29
CA GLY A 39 8.42 12.62 -5.10
C GLY A 39 9.23 11.42 -4.61
N GLY A 40 8.78 10.23 -5.04
CA GLY A 40 9.37 8.94 -4.67
C GLY A 40 8.74 8.30 -3.43
N PHE A 41 9.17 7.06 -3.18
CA PHE A 41 8.68 6.22 -2.09
C PHE A 41 9.85 5.64 -1.31
N ALA A 42 9.74 5.60 0.02
CA ALA A 42 10.51 4.70 0.86
C ALA A 42 9.56 3.61 1.38
N THR A 43 9.98 2.36 1.39
CA THR A 43 9.10 1.23 1.71
C THR A 43 9.75 0.26 2.69
N TRP A 44 8.93 -0.27 3.57
CA TRP A 44 9.27 -1.40 4.44
C TRP A 44 8.26 -2.50 4.20
N ARG A 45 8.75 -3.60 3.67
CA ARG A 45 7.93 -4.77 3.36
C ARG A 45 7.56 -5.51 4.65
N ALA A 46 6.30 -5.94 4.74
CA ALA A 46 5.88 -6.89 5.77
C ALA A 46 6.73 -8.18 5.71
N VAL A 47 7.13 -8.71 6.87
CA VAL A 47 7.97 -9.92 6.96
C VAL A 47 7.37 -11.09 6.18
N ASN A 48 6.05 -11.28 6.30
CA ASN A 48 5.30 -12.33 5.64
C ASN A 48 5.01 -12.06 4.15
N ASP A 49 5.23 -10.85 3.66
CA ASP A 49 5.11 -10.51 2.24
C ASP A 49 6.43 -10.76 1.49
N LYS A 50 6.93 -12.00 1.50
CA LYS A 50 8.28 -12.36 1.00
C LYS A 50 8.57 -11.93 -0.43
N ASN A 51 7.55 -11.90 -1.27
CA ASN A 51 7.67 -11.60 -2.70
C ASN A 51 7.20 -10.17 -3.03
N GLU A 52 6.92 -9.34 -2.02
CA GLU A 52 6.42 -7.97 -2.17
C GLU A 52 5.09 -7.92 -2.95
N LYS A 53 4.32 -9.02 -2.93
CA LYS A 53 3.05 -9.11 -3.67
C LYS A 53 2.10 -8.03 -3.14
N TYR A 54 2.02 -7.91 -1.82
CA TYR A 54 1.11 -6.96 -1.19
C TYR A 54 1.65 -5.53 -1.25
N LEU A 55 2.96 -5.34 -1.07
CA LEU A 55 3.61 -4.04 -1.26
C LEU A 55 3.35 -3.47 -2.66
N LYS A 56 3.56 -4.28 -3.71
CA LYS A 56 3.34 -3.86 -5.11
C LYS A 56 1.88 -3.50 -5.35
N GLN A 57 0.95 -4.29 -4.86
CA GLN A 57 -0.48 -3.98 -4.99
C GLN A 57 -0.87 -2.72 -4.21
N ALA A 58 -0.31 -2.49 -3.01
CA ALA A 58 -0.54 -1.30 -2.22
C ALA A 58 -0.03 -0.03 -2.93
N LEU A 59 1.19 -0.06 -3.47
CA LEU A 59 1.78 1.04 -4.24
C LEU A 59 0.95 1.35 -5.50
N THR A 60 0.61 0.32 -6.27
CA THR A 60 -0.22 0.49 -7.47
C THR A 60 -1.56 1.13 -7.12
N ALA A 61 -2.23 0.64 -6.07
CA ALA A 61 -3.51 1.18 -5.64
C ALA A 61 -3.39 2.64 -5.18
N LEU A 62 -2.36 2.99 -4.39
CA LEU A 62 -2.08 4.36 -3.95
C LEU A 62 -1.89 5.31 -5.13
N VAL A 63 -1.03 4.95 -6.09
CA VAL A 63 -0.76 5.79 -7.26
C VAL A 63 -1.99 5.94 -8.15
N MET A 64 -2.70 4.84 -8.41
CA MET A 64 -3.94 4.89 -9.20
C MET A 64 -4.97 5.78 -8.54
N LYS A 65 -5.17 5.65 -7.22
CA LYS A 65 -6.18 6.44 -6.51
C LYS A 65 -5.80 7.91 -6.41
N ARG A 66 -4.51 8.21 -6.19
CA ARG A 66 -3.96 9.56 -6.28
C ARG A 66 -4.26 10.20 -7.63
N ASN A 67 -3.99 9.48 -8.73
CA ASN A 67 -4.23 10.00 -10.08
C ASN A 67 -5.74 10.22 -10.35
N GLN A 68 -6.61 9.35 -9.84
CA GLN A 68 -8.07 9.54 -9.91
C GLN A 68 -8.54 10.75 -9.10
N ASN A 69 -7.88 11.04 -7.97
CA ASN A 69 -8.21 12.14 -7.08
C ASN A 69 -7.47 13.45 -7.42
N GLY A 70 -7.06 13.65 -8.68
CA GLY A 70 -6.42 14.90 -9.10
C GLY A 70 -5.07 15.17 -8.44
N GLY A 71 -4.35 14.14 -8.01
CA GLY A 71 -3.03 14.26 -7.38
C GLY A 71 -3.02 14.11 -5.86
N VAL A 72 -4.20 14.00 -5.22
CA VAL A 72 -4.33 13.88 -3.76
C VAL A 72 -4.33 12.42 -3.32
N TYR A 73 -3.43 12.06 -2.40
CA TYR A 73 -3.41 10.71 -1.83
C TYR A 73 -4.57 10.48 -0.85
N PRO A 74 -5.27 9.33 -0.91
CA PRO A 74 -6.44 9.06 -0.06
C PRO A 74 -6.05 8.68 1.37
N ASP A 75 -6.98 8.80 2.32
CA ASP A 75 -6.77 8.33 3.70
C ASP A 75 -6.75 6.81 3.81
N MET A 76 -7.57 6.12 3.01
CA MET A 76 -7.66 4.66 3.02
C MET A 76 -7.99 4.10 1.64
N ILE A 77 -7.43 2.93 1.33
CA ILE A 77 -7.78 2.12 0.16
C ILE A 77 -7.99 0.68 0.59
N LYS A 78 -9.05 0.06 0.08
CA LYS A 78 -9.26 -1.40 0.14
C LYS A 78 -9.05 -2.00 -1.25
N VAL A 79 -8.16 -2.97 -1.34
CA VAL A 79 -7.74 -3.63 -2.58
C VAL A 79 -8.14 -5.10 -2.53
N LEU A 80 -9.01 -5.51 -3.45
CA LEU A 80 -9.29 -6.93 -3.68
C LEU A 80 -8.02 -7.58 -4.24
N LEU A 81 -7.51 -8.58 -3.52
CA LEU A 81 -6.36 -9.34 -4.00
C LEU A 81 -6.82 -10.18 -5.19
N GLY A 82 -6.38 -9.81 -6.39
CA GLY A 82 -6.53 -10.66 -7.56
C GLY A 82 -5.55 -11.82 -7.47
N ASP A 83 -6.05 -13.06 -7.58
CA ASP A 83 -5.21 -14.17 -8.00
C ASP A 83 -4.99 -14.01 -9.51
N LYS A 84 -3.75 -13.78 -9.93
CA LYS A 84 -3.36 -14.08 -11.30
C LYS A 84 -3.58 -15.59 -11.47
N ARG A 85 -4.74 -16.00 -11.98
CA ARG A 85 -4.76 -17.18 -12.84
C ARG A 85 -3.90 -16.79 -14.03
N GLU A 86 -2.70 -17.36 -14.09
CA GLU A 86 -1.94 -17.36 -15.32
C GLU A 86 -2.89 -17.83 -16.42
N SER A 87 -3.16 -16.95 -17.38
CA SER A 87 -3.86 -17.30 -18.60
C SER A 87 -2.91 -18.24 -19.33
N THR A 88 -3.08 -19.54 -19.13
CA THR A 88 -2.53 -20.56 -20.02
C THR A 88 -3.07 -20.27 -21.41
N LYS A 89 -2.21 -19.76 -22.28
CA LYS A 89 -2.37 -19.83 -23.73
C LYS A 89 -1.45 -20.92 -24.24
#